data_AF-M2TUX0-F1
#
_entry.id   AF-M2TUX0-F1
#
_cell.length_a   1.000
_cell.length_b   1.000
_cell.length_c   1.000
_cell.angle_alpha   90.00
_cell.angle_beta   90.00
_cell.angle_gamma   90.00
#
_symmetry.space_group_name_H-M   'P 1'
#
loop_
_entity.id
_entity.type
_entity.pdbx_description
1 polymer ?
#
loop_
_entity_poly.entity_id
_entity_poly.type
_entity_poly.pdbx_seq_one_letter_code
_entity_poly.pdbx_strand_id
1 'polypeptide(L)'
;MRTPLTLLCALLLSSTSYAAGLTVEQYTNDPIALLDAEGRLLKKVARSELPATPLAAQQWNDDLELVQVEVAGQLVWLDGVDVRLSQGKTVPMPCAALPKARAESATNLSTIGYGAGCAKN
;
A
#
# COMPACT_ATOMS: atom_id res chain seq x y z
N MET A 1 26.37 -34.87 -17.64
CA MET A 1 26.40 -33.79 -16.62
C MET A 1 26.58 -32.45 -17.33
N ARG A 2 25.91 -31.40 -16.84
CA ARG A 2 25.99 -29.98 -17.24
C ARG A 2 24.85 -29.42 -18.12
N THR A 3 23.65 -29.36 -17.54
CA THR A 3 22.64 -28.34 -17.86
C THR A 3 22.00 -27.72 -16.59
N PRO A 4 22.76 -27.24 -15.57
CA PRO A 4 22.16 -26.54 -14.45
C PRO A 4 22.15 -25.00 -14.62
N LEU A 5 22.35 -24.46 -15.83
CA LEU A 5 22.48 -23.00 -16.02
C LEU A 5 21.17 -22.32 -16.49
N THR A 6 20.25 -23.05 -17.10
CA THR A 6 19.01 -22.48 -17.65
C THR A 6 17.90 -22.25 -16.61
N LEU A 7 18.04 -22.78 -15.40
CA LEU A 7 17.03 -22.63 -14.34
C LEU A 7 17.23 -21.38 -13.46
N LEU A 8 18.37 -20.69 -13.56
CA LEU A 8 18.68 -19.55 -12.69
C LEU A 8 18.09 -18.21 -13.19
N CYS A 9 17.76 -18.09 -14.49
CA CYS A 9 17.22 -16.84 -15.07
C CYS A 9 15.74 -16.59 -14.75
N ALA A 10 14.99 -17.58 -14.27
CA ALA A 10 13.55 -17.44 -14.00
C ALA A 10 13.24 -16.78 -12.63
N LEU A 11 14.23 -16.62 -11.75
CA LEU A 11 14.06 -16.10 -10.39
C LEU A 11 14.27 -14.58 -10.24
N LEU A 12 14.58 -13.87 -11.34
CA LEU A 12 14.86 -12.43 -11.34
C LEU A 12 13.70 -11.59 -11.90
N LEU A 13 12.56 -12.21 -12.22
CA LEU A 13 11.35 -11.45 -12.56
C LEU A 13 10.67 -10.99 -11.27
N SER A 14 11.18 -9.90 -10.72
CA SER A 14 10.52 -9.12 -9.67
C SER A 14 9.04 -8.95 -10.01
N SER A 15 8.18 -9.27 -9.05
CA SER A 15 6.72 -9.21 -9.12
C SER A 15 6.22 -7.76 -9.21
N THR A 16 6.47 -7.08 -10.32
CA THR A 16 5.78 -5.83 -10.67
C THR A 16 4.41 -6.18 -11.25
N SER A 17 3.40 -6.10 -10.41
CA SER A 17 2.00 -6.23 -10.81
C SER A 17 1.60 -4.99 -11.62
N TYR A 18 1.05 -5.19 -12.82
CA TYR A 18 0.46 -4.11 -13.60
C TYR A 18 -0.70 -3.50 -12.82
N ALA A 19 -0.63 -2.19 -12.54
CA ALA A 19 -1.62 -1.49 -11.71
C ALA A 19 -2.85 -1.03 -12.53
N ALA A 20 -3.39 -1.90 -13.39
CA ALA A 20 -4.49 -1.55 -14.28
C ALA A 20 -5.73 -1.09 -13.48
N GLY A 21 -6.04 0.21 -13.55
CA GLY A 21 -7.19 0.82 -12.87
C GLY A 21 -6.90 1.36 -11.44
N LEU A 22 -5.66 1.28 -10.96
CA LEU A 22 -5.25 1.89 -9.70
C LEU A 22 -4.97 3.38 -9.92
N THR A 23 -5.47 4.23 -9.03
CA THR A 23 -5.22 5.68 -9.06
C THR A 23 -4.87 6.20 -7.68
N VAL A 24 -3.99 7.19 -7.61
CA VAL A 24 -3.73 7.97 -6.41
C VAL A 24 -4.79 9.06 -6.33
N GLU A 25 -5.72 8.93 -5.39
CA GLU A 25 -6.82 9.87 -5.18
C GLU A 25 -6.40 11.10 -4.38
N GLN A 26 -5.44 10.94 -3.47
CA GLN A 26 -5.03 12.00 -2.56
C GLN A 26 -3.61 11.76 -2.03
N TYR A 27 -2.86 12.84 -1.83
CA TYR A 27 -1.63 12.84 -1.03
C TYR A 27 -1.97 13.11 0.44
N THR A 28 -1.58 12.20 1.32
CA THR A 28 -1.92 12.23 2.76
C THR A 28 -0.94 13.06 3.59
N ASN A 29 0.31 13.18 3.12
CA ASN A 29 1.38 13.90 3.80
C ASN A 29 1.89 15.13 3.03
N ASP A 30 2.67 15.97 3.71
CA ASP A 30 3.39 17.10 3.13
C ASP A 30 4.65 17.37 3.97
N PRO A 31 5.87 17.28 3.41
CA PRO A 31 6.21 16.98 2.02
C PRO A 31 6.08 15.50 1.67
N ILE A 32 5.95 15.20 0.38
CA ILE A 32 5.90 13.85 -0.17
C ILE A 32 7.30 13.39 -0.60
N ALA A 33 7.65 12.15 -0.26
CA ALA A 33 8.88 11.52 -0.71
C ALA A 33 8.72 10.93 -2.12
N LEU A 34 9.62 11.31 -3.03
CA LEU A 34 9.79 10.61 -4.30
C LEU A 34 10.92 9.60 -4.15
N LEU A 35 10.63 8.36 -4.52
CA LEU A 35 11.51 7.23 -4.35
C LEU A 35 11.92 6.62 -5.70
N ASP A 36 13.03 5.89 -5.69
CA ASP A 36 13.43 5.01 -6.78
C ASP A 36 12.77 3.61 -6.66
N ALA A 37 13.08 2.71 -7.59
CA ALA A 37 12.52 1.37 -7.63
C ALA A 37 12.94 0.49 -6.44
N GLU A 38 14.03 0.83 -5.76
CA GLU A 38 14.51 0.16 -4.56
C GLU A 38 13.99 0.84 -3.27
N GLY A 39 13.10 1.82 -3.38
CA GLY A 39 12.53 2.56 -2.24
C GLY A 39 13.48 3.59 -1.63
N ARG A 40 14.58 3.95 -2.31
CA ARG A 40 15.51 4.97 -1.80
C ARG A 40 14.99 6.36 -2.16
N LEU A 41 15.18 7.29 -1.22
CA LEU A 41 14.76 8.67 -1.38
C LEU A 41 15.54 9.38 -2.50
N LEU A 42 14.83 9.84 -3.52
CA LEU A 42 15.36 10.73 -4.56
C LEU A 42 15.26 12.19 -4.11
N LYS A 43 14.06 12.63 -3.67
CA LYS A 43 13.81 13.99 -3.17
C LYS A 43 12.52 14.05 -2.37
N LYS A 44 12.38 15.09 -1.54
CA LYS A 44 11.10 15.47 -0.93
C LYS A 44 10.55 16.69 -1.65
N VAL A 45 9.26 16.70 -1.95
CA VAL A 45 8.59 17.79 -2.69
C VAL A 45 7.37 18.23 -1.91
N ALA A 46 7.07 19.53 -1.92
CA ALA A 46 5.83 20.01 -1.33
C ALA A 46 4.65 19.45 -2.12
N ARG A 47 3.55 19.15 -1.44
CA ARG A 47 2.33 18.63 -2.09
C ARG A 47 1.81 19.57 -3.19
N SER A 48 2.03 20.87 -3.06
CA SER A 48 1.64 21.89 -4.05
C SER A 48 2.42 21.80 -5.37
N GLU A 49 3.59 21.16 -5.37
CA GLU A 49 4.42 20.98 -6.56
C GLU A 49 4.12 19.68 -7.32
N LEU A 50 3.25 18.83 -6.77
CA LEU A 50 2.86 17.56 -7.38
C LEU A 50 1.69 17.73 -8.36
N PRO A 51 1.54 16.81 -9.32
CA PRO A 51 0.37 16.77 -10.20
C PRO A 51 -0.93 16.65 -9.41
N ALA A 52 -1.99 17.25 -9.92
CA ALA A 52 -3.32 17.11 -9.36
C ALA A 52 -3.79 15.65 -9.40
N THR A 53 -4.54 15.24 -8.38
CA THR A 53 -5.18 13.91 -8.32
C THR A 53 -6.59 13.96 -8.93
N PRO A 54 -7.14 12.84 -9.45
CA PRO A 54 -6.59 11.48 -9.42
C PRO A 54 -5.44 11.27 -10.41
N LEU A 55 -4.34 10.68 -9.93
CA LEU A 55 -3.16 10.38 -10.74
C LEU A 55 -3.13 8.88 -11.05
N ALA A 56 -2.95 8.53 -12.33
CA ALA A 56 -2.90 7.13 -12.75
C ALA A 56 -1.63 6.45 -12.23
N ALA A 57 -1.79 5.30 -11.57
CA ALA A 57 -0.68 4.44 -11.20
C ALA A 57 -0.26 3.61 -12.41
N GLN A 58 1.04 3.56 -12.67
CA GLN A 58 1.62 2.74 -13.74
C GLN A 58 1.90 1.32 -13.25
N GLN A 59 2.46 1.20 -12.05
CA GLN A 59 2.85 -0.06 -11.44
C GLN A 59 2.64 -0.04 -9.93
N TRP A 60 2.47 -1.23 -9.37
CA TRP A 60 2.44 -1.46 -7.93
C TRP A 60 3.55 -2.45 -7.57
N ASN A 61 4.32 -2.11 -6.54
CA ASN A 61 5.32 -2.98 -5.94
C ASN A 61 4.76 -3.48 -4.60
N ASP A 62 4.32 -4.73 -4.58
CA ASP A 62 3.74 -5.37 -3.40
C ASP A 62 4.75 -5.54 -2.24
N ASP A 63 6.04 -5.72 -2.55
CA ASP A 63 7.07 -6.00 -1.55
C ASP A 63 7.47 -4.76 -0.77
N LEU A 64 7.53 -3.62 -1.45
CA LEU A 64 7.89 -2.32 -0.85
C LEU A 64 6.67 -1.44 -0.58
N GLU A 65 5.47 -1.90 -0.95
CA GLU A 65 4.21 -1.14 -0.89
C GLU A 65 4.30 0.23 -1.59
N LEU A 66 4.95 0.25 -2.75
CA LEU A 66 5.18 1.48 -3.53
C LEU A 66 4.28 1.53 -4.76
N VAL A 67 3.82 2.73 -5.10
CA VAL A 67 3.08 3.00 -6.33
C VAL A 67 3.93 3.83 -7.29
N GLN A 68 4.09 3.36 -8.52
CA GLN A 68 4.76 4.11 -9.57
C GLN A 68 3.79 5.06 -10.25
N VAL A 69 4.18 6.33 -10.37
CA VAL A 69 3.41 7.37 -11.05
C VAL A 69 4.31 8.21 -11.94
N GLU A 70 3.71 8.97 -12.85
CA GLU A 70 4.43 9.94 -13.68
C GLU A 70 4.30 11.35 -13.06
N VAL A 71 5.42 11.97 -12.74
CA VAL A 71 5.51 13.34 -12.23
C VAL A 71 6.41 14.14 -13.15
N ALA A 72 5.85 15.17 -13.79
CA ALA A 72 6.58 16.05 -14.71
C ALA A 72 7.37 15.29 -15.81
N GLY A 73 6.79 14.21 -16.36
CA GLY A 73 7.44 13.39 -17.40
C GLY A 73 8.43 12.35 -16.87
N GLN A 74 8.60 12.23 -15.55
CA GLN A 74 9.49 11.25 -14.93
C GLN A 74 8.68 10.22 -14.15
N LEU A 75 9.00 8.93 -14.36
CA LEU A 75 8.49 7.85 -13.52
C LEU A 75 9.18 7.88 -12.16
N VAL A 76 8.37 7.98 -11.10
CA VAL A 76 8.81 8.00 -9.71
C VAL A 76 7.93 7.09 -8.87
N TRP A 77 8.45 6.64 -7.74
CA TRP A 77 7.70 5.83 -6.79
C TRP A 77 7.25 6.67 -5.61
N LEU A 78 6.01 6.48 -5.17
CA LEU A 78 5.44 7.06 -3.95
C LEU A 78 5.19 5.94 -2.95
N ASP A 79 5.40 6.25 -1.67
CA ASP A 79 5.08 5.34 -0.58
C ASP A 79 3.57 5.21 -0.43
N GLY A 80 3.06 3.97 -0.31
CA GLY A 80 1.64 3.68 -0.07
C GLY A 80 1.07 4.34 1.19
N VAL A 81 1.90 4.73 2.17
CA VAL A 81 1.45 5.47 3.36
C VAL A 81 1.26 6.97 3.11
N ASP A 82 1.94 7.51 2.10
CA ASP A 82 1.91 8.94 1.73
C ASP A 82 0.77 9.25 0.73
N VAL A 83 0.07 8.22 0.26
CA VAL A 83 -1.00 8.33 -0.73
C VAL A 83 -2.23 7.53 -0.36
N ARG A 84 -3.39 8.03 -0.76
CA ARG A 84 -4.63 7.25 -0.77
C ARG A 84 -4.87 6.72 -2.17
N LEU A 85 -4.96 5.41 -2.28
CA LEU A 85 -5.24 4.71 -3.53
C LEU A 85 -6.74 4.43 -3.70
N SER A 86 -7.20 4.36 -4.95
CA SER A 86 -8.60 4.01 -5.28
C SER A 86 -8.98 2.58 -4.89
N GLN A 87 -7.99 1.71 -4.72
CA GLN A 87 -8.15 0.35 -4.22
C GLN A 87 -7.19 0.15 -3.04
N GLY A 88 -7.74 -0.23 -1.88
CA GLY A 88 -6.96 -0.50 -0.68
C GLY A 88 -6.60 -1.99 -0.55
N LYS A 89 -5.50 -2.28 0.14
CA LYS A 89 -5.17 -3.63 0.60
C LYS A 89 -6.12 -4.00 1.74
N THR A 90 -7.06 -4.90 1.51
CA THR A 90 -7.91 -5.45 2.57
C THR A 90 -7.05 -6.35 3.45
N VAL A 91 -6.68 -5.87 4.65
CA VAL A 91 -6.02 -6.71 5.65
C VAL A 91 -7.09 -7.52 6.38
N PRO A 92 -7.09 -8.87 6.28
CA PRO A 92 -8.02 -9.69 7.04
C PRO A 92 -7.67 -9.59 8.52
N MET A 93 -8.42 -8.78 9.26
CA MET A 93 -8.33 -8.77 10.72
C MET A 93 -9.14 -9.96 11.26
N PRO A 94 -8.52 -10.91 11.97
CA PRO A 94 -9.28 -11.98 12.60
C PRO A 94 -10.22 -11.36 13.62
N CYS A 95 -11.51 -11.69 13.52
CA CYS A 95 -12.50 -11.35 14.52
C CYS A 95 -12.09 -11.96 15.87
N ALA A 96 -11.49 -11.16 16.75
CA ALA A 96 -11.19 -11.59 18.10
C ALA A 96 -12.52 -11.77 18.86
N ALA A 97 -12.90 -13.03 19.11
CA ALA A 97 -14.05 -13.34 19.93
C ALA A 97 -13.82 -12.75 21.33
N LEU A 98 -14.67 -11.81 21.74
CA LEU A 98 -14.65 -11.30 23.10
C LEU A 98 -14.88 -12.47 24.07
N PRO A 99 -14.06 -12.63 25.13
CA PRO A 99 -14.32 -13.61 26.17
C PRO A 99 -15.73 -13.37 26.73
N LYS A 100 -16.59 -14.40 26.74
CA LYS A 100 -18.00 -14.33 27.16
C LYS A 100 -18.21 -13.71 28.55
N ALA A 101 -17.18 -13.68 29.40
CA ALA A 101 -17.22 -13.12 30.75
C ALA A 101 -17.38 -11.58 30.81
N ARG A 102 -17.28 -10.84 29.70
CA ARG A 102 -17.48 -9.38 29.66
C ARG A 102 -18.75 -8.92 28.94
N ALA A 103 -19.59 -9.84 28.46
CA ALA A 103 -20.80 -9.47 27.72
C ALA A 103 -21.91 -8.86 28.61
N GLU A 104 -21.88 -9.10 29.93
CA GLU A 104 -22.93 -8.62 30.85
C GLU A 104 -22.62 -7.26 31.49
N SER A 105 -21.38 -6.79 31.43
CA SER A 105 -21.05 -5.42 31.86
C SER A 105 -21.16 -4.49 30.67
N ALA A 106 -22.39 -4.07 30.38
CA ALA A 106 -22.73 -3.03 29.42
C ALA A 106 -22.24 -1.64 29.91
N THR A 107 -20.92 -1.49 30.03
CA THR A 107 -20.27 -0.20 30.13
C THR A 107 -19.22 -0.19 29.04
N ASN A 108 -19.51 0.56 27.98
CA ASN A 108 -18.64 0.77 26.82
C ASN A 108 -17.32 1.41 27.29
N LEU A 109 -16.38 0.57 27.73
CA LEU A 109 -14.97 0.93 27.78
C LEU A 109 -14.43 0.68 26.37
N SER A 110 -14.71 1.63 25.47
CA SER A 110 -14.15 1.66 24.12
C SER A 110 -12.63 1.56 24.22
N THR A 111 -12.12 0.34 24.12
CA THR A 111 -10.70 0.09 23.93
C THR A 111 -10.50 0.18 22.42
N ILE A 112 -9.81 1.23 21.99
CA ILE A 112 -9.40 1.44 20.60
C ILE A 112 -8.71 0.15 20.12
N GLY A 113 -9.36 -0.59 19.22
CA GLY A 113 -8.82 -1.83 18.66
C GLY A 113 -9.83 -2.98 18.45
N TYR A 114 -11.01 -2.93 19.07
CA TYR A 114 -12.05 -3.94 18.82
C TYR A 114 -13.06 -3.41 17.80
N GLY A 115 -12.91 -3.83 16.54
CA GLY A 115 -13.85 -3.50 15.47
C GLY A 115 -15.25 -4.04 15.76
N ALA A 116 -16.23 -3.14 15.84
CA ALA A 116 -17.65 -3.48 15.93
C ALA A 116 -18.14 -3.98 14.55
N GLY A 117 -17.84 -5.24 14.22
CA GLY A 117 -18.22 -5.81 12.92
C GLY A 117 -18.27 -7.33 12.83
N CYS A 118 -18.08 -8.05 13.93
CA CYS A 118 -18.10 -9.51 13.88
C CYS A 118 -19.55 -10.03 13.84
N ALA A 119 -19.98 -10.49 12.68
CA ALA A 119 -21.22 -11.24 12.54
C ALA A 119 -21.13 -12.55 13.34
N LYS A 120 -22.20 -12.88 14.06
CA LYS A 120 -22.38 -14.19 14.72
C LYS A 120 -22.48 -15.26 13.63
N ASN A 121 -21.50 -16.16 13.55
CA ASN A 121 -21.73 -17.50 13.03
C ASN A 121 -22.25 -18.39 14.17
#